data_AF-A0A0F9T0W9-F1
#
_entry.id   AF-A0A0F9T0W9-F1
#
_cell.length_a   1.000
_cell.length_b   1.000
_cell.length_c   1.000
_cell.angle_alpha   90.00
_cell.angle_beta   90.00
_cell.angle_gamma   90.00
#
_symmetry.space_group_name_H-M   'P 1'
#
loop_
_entity.id
_entity.type
_entity.pdbx_description
1 polymer ?
#
loop_
_entity_poly.entity_id
_entity_poly.type
_entity_poly.pdbx_seq_one_letter_code
_entity_poly.pdbx_strand_id
1 'polypeptide(L)'
;MERIYKTTESQRAASLRYFGTPAGKEAQRRYYTSEKGRAARNQRRNSIAGKANEKRYRDSDKGRETRRNYELAHPYSYRRHTSRKVRFTLEVPLDVEKDNGIVRVSSSMFPELQVSANSIIHALALAKLASETHIKALFMGEGPGNTVATV
;
A
#
# COMPACT_ATOMS: atom_id res chain seq x y z
N MET A 1 -51.64 3.51 17.28
CA MET A 1 -51.98 2.14 16.80
C MET A 1 -50.93 1.71 15.79
N GLU A 2 -49.96 0.91 16.23
CA GLU A 2 -48.88 0.42 15.38
C GLU A 2 -49.37 -0.82 14.61
N ARG A 3 -49.60 -0.67 13.30
CA ARG A 3 -50.01 -1.80 12.45
C ARG A 3 -48.79 -2.68 12.16
N ILE A 4 -48.59 -3.71 12.96
CA ILE A 4 -47.63 -4.77 12.66
C ILE A 4 -48.22 -5.63 11.54
N TYR A 5 -47.85 -5.36 10.29
CA TYR A 5 -48.21 -6.21 9.15
C TYR A 5 -47.50 -7.56 9.29
N LYS A 6 -48.21 -8.56 9.84
CA LYS A 6 -47.76 -9.96 9.78
C LYS A 6 -47.82 -10.40 8.32
N THR A 7 -46.66 -10.59 7.70
CA THR A 7 -46.56 -11.16 6.35
C THR A 7 -47.10 -12.58 6.40
N THR A 8 -48.06 -12.91 5.54
CA THR A 8 -48.60 -14.28 5.46
C THR A 8 -47.55 -15.22 4.85
N GLU A 9 -47.61 -16.51 5.18
CA GLU A 9 -46.70 -17.51 4.58
C GLU A 9 -46.77 -17.52 3.06
N SER A 10 -47.95 -17.26 2.49
CA SER A 10 -48.16 -17.09 1.05
C SER A 10 -47.38 -15.90 0.46
N GLN A 11 -47.31 -14.77 1.16
CA GLN A 11 -46.54 -13.58 0.74
C GLN A 11 -45.04 -13.83 0.83
N ARG A 12 -44.59 -14.56 1.86
CA ARG A 12 -43.18 -14.96 2.01
C ARG A 12 -42.76 -15.92 0.89
N ALA A 13 -43.60 -16.91 0.59
CA ALA A 13 -43.35 -17.85 -0.51
C ALA A 13 -43.33 -17.14 -1.87
N ALA A 14 -44.25 -16.22 -2.12
CA ALA A 14 -44.27 -15.41 -3.34
C ALA A 14 -43.02 -14.53 -3.48
N SER A 15 -42.58 -13.92 -2.38
CA SER A 15 -41.34 -13.13 -2.35
C SER A 15 -40.11 -13.99 -2.62
N LEU A 16 -40.00 -15.16 -1.99
CA LEU A 16 -38.89 -16.10 -2.23
C LEU A 16 -38.85 -16.58 -3.68
N ARG A 17 -40.02 -16.87 -4.27
CA ARG A 17 -40.12 -17.21 -5.70
C ARG A 17 -39.66 -16.06 -6.58
N TYR A 18 -40.14 -14.84 -6.31
CA TYR A 18 -39.76 -13.65 -7.08
C TYR A 18 -38.26 -13.36 -7.03
N PHE A 19 -37.64 -13.36 -5.83
CA PHE A 19 -36.19 -13.14 -5.69
C PHE A 19 -35.34 -14.28 -6.24
N GLY A 20 -35.94 -15.46 -6.51
CA GLY A 20 -35.30 -16.55 -7.25
C GLY A 20 -35.22 -16.30 -8.76
N THR A 21 -36.10 -15.46 -9.32
CA THR A 21 -36.13 -15.16 -10.77
C THR A 21 -34.99 -14.23 -11.19
N PRO A 22 -34.59 -14.20 -12.48
CA PRO A 22 -33.62 -13.24 -12.99
C PRO A 22 -34.00 -11.77 -12.71
N ALA A 23 -35.28 -11.43 -12.87
CA ALA A 23 -35.78 -10.07 -12.60
C ALA A 23 -35.68 -9.70 -11.11
N GLY A 24 -36.02 -10.62 -10.21
CA GLY A 24 -35.88 -10.40 -8.76
C GLY A 24 -34.42 -10.29 -8.33
N LYS A 25 -33.52 -11.11 -8.89
CA LYS A 25 -32.07 -11.02 -8.66
C LYS A 25 -31.51 -9.68 -9.13
N GLU A 26 -31.94 -9.20 -10.29
CA GLU A 26 -31.51 -7.91 -10.84
C GLU A 26 -32.01 -6.74 -9.99
N ALA A 27 -33.27 -6.77 -9.54
CA ALA A 27 -33.81 -5.79 -8.60
C ALA A 27 -33.02 -5.77 -7.27
N GLN A 28 -32.69 -6.95 -6.75
CA GLN A 28 -31.88 -7.08 -5.54
C GLN A 28 -30.45 -6.56 -5.75
N ARG A 29 -29.83 -6.86 -6.89
CA ARG A 29 -28.51 -6.34 -7.27
C ARG A 29 -28.51 -4.81 -7.30
N ARG A 30 -29.48 -4.21 -8.00
CA ARG A 30 -29.65 -2.75 -8.09
C ARG A 30 -29.80 -2.11 -6.72
N TYR A 31 -30.60 -2.71 -5.85
CA TYR A 31 -30.75 -2.23 -4.47
C TYR A 31 -29.42 -2.28 -3.71
N TYR A 32 -28.70 -3.40 -3.72
CA TYR A 32 -27.42 -3.50 -3.00
C TYR A 32 -26.31 -2.62 -3.58
N THR A 33 -26.37 -2.28 -4.87
CA THR A 33 -25.43 -1.34 -5.48
C THR A 33 -25.81 0.12 -5.24
N SER A 34 -27.09 0.42 -4.96
CA SER A 34 -27.55 1.78 -4.67
C SER A 34 -26.94 2.33 -3.38
N GLU A 35 -26.84 3.65 -3.28
CA GLU A 35 -26.36 4.33 -2.09
C GLU A 35 -27.18 3.96 -0.84
N LYS A 36 -28.51 3.94 -0.97
CA LYS A 36 -29.43 3.53 0.10
C LYS A 36 -29.17 2.10 0.58
N GLY A 37 -28.98 1.15 -0.34
CA GLY A 37 -28.68 -0.24 0.01
C GLY A 37 -27.30 -0.42 0.62
N ARG A 38 -26.30 0.33 0.15
CA ARG A 38 -24.96 0.38 0.75
C ARG A 38 -25.00 0.94 2.17
N ALA A 39 -25.71 2.05 2.38
CA ALA A 39 -25.89 2.67 3.70
C ALA A 39 -26.58 1.71 4.68
N ALA A 40 -27.68 1.07 4.27
CA ALA A 40 -28.38 0.08 5.08
C ALA A 40 -27.50 -1.13 5.42
N ARG A 41 -26.71 -1.63 4.47
CA ARG A 41 -25.75 -2.72 4.69
C ARG A 41 -24.66 -2.31 5.66
N ASN A 42 -24.12 -1.10 5.53
CA ASN A 42 -23.07 -0.58 6.40
C ASN A 42 -23.59 -0.38 7.83
N GLN A 43 -24.78 0.21 8.00
CA GLN A 43 -25.44 0.32 9.29
C GLN A 43 -25.64 -1.06 9.93
N ARG A 44 -26.16 -2.03 9.18
CA ARG A 44 -26.34 -3.40 9.68
C ARG A 44 -25.03 -4.03 10.10
N ARG A 45 -23.97 -3.92 9.30
CA ARG A 45 -22.64 -4.47 9.61
C ARG A 45 -22.02 -3.84 10.84
N ASN A 46 -22.19 -2.52 11.00
CA ASN A 46 -21.60 -1.77 12.11
C ASN A 46 -22.43 -1.86 13.40
N SER A 47 -23.68 -2.30 13.32
CA SER A 47 -24.52 -2.56 14.49
C SER A 47 -23.92 -3.66 15.38
N ILE A 48 -24.23 -3.61 16.67
CA ILE A 48 -23.79 -4.60 17.66
C ILE A 48 -24.23 -6.02 17.24
N ALA A 49 -25.49 -6.17 16.81
CA ALA A 49 -26.03 -7.43 16.33
C ALA A 49 -25.32 -7.94 15.06
N GLY A 50 -24.98 -7.03 14.14
CA GLY A 50 -24.22 -7.35 12.94
C GLY A 50 -22.82 -7.86 13.24
N LYS A 51 -22.09 -7.14 14.11
CA LYS A 51 -20.74 -7.55 14.56
C LYS A 51 -20.77 -8.88 15.32
N ALA A 52 -21.76 -9.08 16.18
CA ALA A 52 -21.91 -10.33 16.92
C ALA A 52 -22.20 -11.51 15.99
N ASN A 53 -23.05 -11.32 14.97
CA ASN A 53 -23.33 -12.34 13.98
C ASN A 53 -22.10 -12.63 13.10
N GLU A 54 -21.38 -11.59 12.66
CA GLU A 54 -20.13 -11.77 11.91
C GLU A 54 -19.08 -12.54 12.72
N LYS A 55 -18.93 -12.22 14.01
CA LYS A 55 -18.04 -12.95 14.91
C LYS A 55 -18.46 -14.41 15.04
N ARG A 56 -19.74 -14.69 15.30
CA ARG A 56 -20.26 -16.07 15.38
C ARG A 56 -20.00 -16.85 14.09
N TYR A 57 -20.25 -16.22 12.94
CA TYR A 57 -19.97 -16.85 11.66
C TYR A 57 -18.48 -17.13 11.48
N ARG A 58 -17.62 -16.16 11.77
CA ARG A 58 -16.15 -16.29 11.67
C ARG A 58 -15.60 -17.42 12.55
N ASP A 59 -16.18 -17.58 13.74
CA ASP A 59 -15.77 -18.59 14.72
C ASP A 59 -16.39 -19.98 14.42
N SER A 60 -17.45 -20.04 13.60
CA SER A 60 -18.08 -21.30 13.19
C SER A 60 -17.20 -22.12 12.25
N ASP A 61 -17.40 -23.44 12.22
CA ASP A 61 -16.69 -24.36 11.31
C ASP A 61 -16.84 -23.94 9.86
N LYS A 62 -18.05 -23.59 9.45
CA LYS A 62 -18.34 -23.10 8.09
C LYS A 62 -17.57 -21.83 7.74
N GLY A 63 -17.45 -20.89 8.69
CA GLY A 63 -16.67 -19.67 8.49
C GLY A 63 -15.18 -19.95 8.38
N ARG A 64 -14.65 -20.84 9.23
CA ARG A 64 -13.25 -21.27 9.20
C ARG A 64 -12.89 -21.99 7.91
N GLU A 65 -13.76 -22.90 7.46
CA GLU A 65 -13.61 -23.62 6.20
C GLU A 65 -13.66 -22.68 4.99
N THR A 66 -14.61 -21.75 4.96
CA THR A 66 -14.71 -20.74 3.89
C THR A 66 -13.42 -19.91 3.81
N ARG A 67 -12.88 -19.49 4.97
CA ARG A 67 -11.62 -18.75 5.02
C ARG A 67 -10.45 -19.59 4.52
N ARG A 68 -10.35 -20.85 4.95
CA ARG A 68 -9.30 -21.77 4.50
C ARG A 68 -9.35 -21.97 2.99
N ASN A 69 -10.54 -22.21 2.43
CA ASN A 69 -10.73 -22.37 1.00
C ASN A 69 -10.35 -21.10 0.23
N TYR A 70 -10.64 -19.93 0.80
CA TYR A 70 -10.23 -18.66 0.21
C TYR A 70 -8.71 -18.46 0.24
N GLU A 71 -8.04 -18.78 1.35
CA GLU A 71 -6.58 -18.73 1.50
C GLU A 71 -5.87 -19.68 0.52
N LEU A 72 -6.41 -20.89 0.34
CA LEU A 72 -5.90 -21.87 -0.62
C LEU A 72 -6.10 -21.41 -2.07
N ALA A 73 -7.24 -20.79 -2.38
CA ALA A 73 -7.52 -20.27 -3.72
C ALA A 73 -6.73 -18.99 -4.05
N HIS A 74 -6.28 -18.24 -3.04
CA HIS A 74 -5.58 -16.96 -3.22
C HIS A 74 -4.28 -16.89 -2.41
N PRO A 75 -3.27 -17.73 -2.73
CA PRO A 75 -2.06 -17.88 -1.92
C PRO A 75 -1.23 -16.59 -1.77
N TYR A 76 -1.42 -15.60 -2.66
CA TYR A 76 -0.70 -14.33 -2.62
C TYR A 76 -1.45 -13.20 -1.88
N SER A 77 -2.73 -13.38 -1.55
CA SER A 77 -3.56 -12.30 -0.96
C SER A 77 -3.29 -12.02 0.53
N TYR A 78 -2.54 -12.91 1.19
CA TYR A 78 -2.18 -12.80 2.61
C TYR A 78 -0.72 -12.43 2.87
N ARG A 79 0.05 -12.11 1.83
CA ARG A 79 1.39 -11.54 2.02
C ARG A 79 1.19 -10.09 2.49
N ARG A 80 1.12 -9.89 3.81
CA ARG A 80 1.24 -8.55 4.40
C ARG A 80 2.46 -7.92 3.73
N HIS A 81 2.26 -6.81 3.01
CA HIS A 81 3.35 -5.95 2.58
C HIS A 81 3.97 -5.34 3.83
N THR A 82 4.76 -6.11 4.56
CA THR A 82 5.66 -5.55 5.54
C THR A 82 6.79 -4.95 4.71
N SER A 83 6.67 -3.67 4.39
CA SER A 83 7.78 -2.87 3.90
C SER A 83 8.87 -2.89 4.96
N ARG A 84 9.73 -3.91 4.92
CA ARG A 84 10.91 -3.99 5.75
C ARG A 84 11.84 -2.89 5.24
N LYS A 85 12.00 -1.83 6.03
CA LYS A 85 13.04 -0.83 5.79
C LYS A 85 14.38 -1.54 5.95
N VAL A 86 15.04 -1.81 4.83
CA VAL A 86 16.43 -2.28 4.83
C VAL A 86 17.32 -1.06 4.93
N ARG A 87 18.16 -0.99 5.96
CA ARG A 87 19.25 -0.01 6.05
C ARG A 87 20.51 -0.71 5.59
N PHE A 88 21.23 -0.10 4.64
CA PHE A 88 22.56 -0.51 4.24
C PHE A 88 23.51 0.65 4.48
N THR A 89 24.77 0.31 4.79
CA THR A 89 25.87 1.26 4.84
C THR A 89 26.71 1.03 3.59
N LEU A 90 26.99 2.10 2.85
CA LEU A 90 27.88 2.06 1.69
C LEU A 90 29.13 2.85 2.01
N GLU A 91 30.30 2.22 1.86
CA GLU A 91 31.59 2.89 1.93
C GLU A 91 32.00 3.30 0.53
N VAL A 92 32.19 4.61 0.32
CA VAL A 92 32.60 5.17 -0.97
C VAL A 92 34.07 5.57 -0.88
N PRO A 93 34.97 4.94 -1.64
CA PRO A 93 36.38 5.35 -1.66
C PRO A 93 36.48 6.74 -2.32
N LEU A 94 37.21 7.65 -1.65
CA LEU A 94 37.48 9.00 -2.13
C LEU A 94 38.97 9.18 -2.32
N ASP A 95 39.35 9.61 -3.52
CA ASP A 95 40.70 10.02 -3.86
C ASP A 95 40.81 11.53 -3.65
N VAL A 96 41.76 11.96 -2.83
CA VAL A 96 41.95 13.37 -2.48
C VAL A 96 43.31 13.84 -2.97
N GLU A 97 43.30 14.80 -3.88
CA GLU A 97 44.49 15.44 -4.41
C GLU A 97 44.50 16.91 -3.99
N LYS A 98 45.66 17.43 -3.59
CA LYS A 98 45.83 18.84 -3.25
C LYS A 98 46.86 19.46 -4.17
N ASP A 99 46.43 20.46 -4.93
CA ASP A 99 47.24 21.16 -5.92
C ASP A 99 47.05 22.67 -5.76
N ASN A 100 48.14 23.41 -5.54
CA ASN A 100 48.16 24.89 -5.43
C ASN A 100 47.10 25.50 -4.50
N GLY A 101 46.77 24.82 -3.39
CA GLY A 101 45.78 25.28 -2.40
C GLY A 101 44.33 24.86 -2.70
N ILE A 102 44.08 24.25 -3.86
CA ILE A 102 42.80 23.65 -4.23
C ILE A 102 42.86 22.17 -3.88
N VAL A 103 41.83 21.69 -3.16
CA VAL A 103 41.63 20.29 -2.85
C VAL A 103 40.62 19.74 -3.85
N ARG A 104 41.03 18.76 -4.65
CA ARG A 104 40.19 18.00 -5.56
C ARG A 104 39.85 16.66 -4.92
N VAL A 105 38.59 16.29 -4.97
CA VAL A 105 38.07 15.01 -4.48
C VAL A 105 37.37 14.32 -5.64
N SER A 106 37.76 13.08 -5.90
CA SER A 106 37.15 12.21 -6.89
C SER A 106 36.84 10.83 -6.29
N SER A 107 36.04 10.04 -6.99
CA SER A 107 35.77 8.65 -6.61
C SER A 107 35.87 7.74 -7.82
N SER A 108 36.61 6.65 -7.69
CA SER A 108 36.61 5.57 -8.70
C SER A 108 35.24 4.89 -8.84
N MET A 109 34.43 4.91 -7.79
CA MET A 109 33.07 4.34 -7.80
C MET A 109 32.06 5.25 -8.49
N PHE A 110 32.32 6.57 -8.48
CA PHE A 110 31.48 7.58 -9.13
C PHE A 110 32.37 8.52 -9.94
N PRO A 111 32.70 8.17 -11.20
CA PRO A 111 33.62 8.95 -12.03
C PRO A 111 33.13 10.39 -12.30
N GLU A 112 31.82 10.60 -12.23
CA GLU A 112 31.17 11.91 -12.38
C GLU A 112 31.28 12.79 -11.12
N LEU A 113 31.64 12.20 -9.98
CA LEU A 113 31.84 12.92 -8.72
C LEU A 113 33.21 13.59 -8.76
N GLN A 114 33.24 14.84 -9.21
CA GLN A 114 34.43 15.69 -9.16
C GLN A 114 34.09 16.96 -8.38
N VAL A 115 34.75 17.14 -7.24
CA VAL A 115 34.52 18.27 -6.34
C VAL A 115 35.84 18.96 -6.07
N SER A 116 35.84 20.29 -6.16
CA SER A 116 37.00 21.11 -5.81
C SER A 116 36.64 22.15 -4.76
N ALA A 117 37.47 22.33 -3.75
CA ALA A 117 37.35 23.44 -2.80
C ALA A 117 38.69 23.87 -2.23
N ASN A 118 38.77 25.09 -1.70
CA ASN A 118 39.99 25.64 -1.08
C ASN A 118 40.26 25.09 0.34
N SER A 119 39.43 24.18 0.83
CA SER A 119 39.53 23.56 2.15
C SER A 119 39.16 22.08 2.06
N ILE A 120 39.97 21.23 2.70
CA ILE A 120 39.74 19.78 2.76
C ILE A 120 38.37 19.47 3.36
N ILE A 121 37.99 20.18 4.43
CA ILE A 121 36.71 19.96 5.12
C ILE A 121 35.53 20.29 4.19
N HIS A 122 35.62 21.40 3.46
CA HIS A 122 34.57 21.78 2.51
C HIS A 122 34.50 20.83 1.31
N ALA A 123 35.65 20.40 0.78
CA ALA A 123 35.70 19.45 -0.33
C ALA A 123 35.08 18.10 0.06
N LEU A 124 35.37 17.59 1.27
CA LEU A 124 34.79 16.35 1.78
C LEU A 124 33.28 16.47 2.05
N ALA A 125 32.82 17.61 2.59
CA ALA A 125 31.39 17.85 2.81
C ALA A 125 30.60 17.88 1.50
N LEU A 126 31.15 18.54 0.47
CA LEU A 126 30.57 18.58 -0.86
C LEU A 126 30.59 17.20 -1.54
N ALA A 127 31.68 16.45 -1.43
CA ALA A 127 31.79 15.09 -1.95
C ALA A 127 30.76 14.14 -1.29
N LYS A 128 30.56 14.27 0.03
CA LYS A 128 29.52 13.51 0.73
C LYS A 128 28.13 13.83 0.18
N LEU A 129 27.79 15.12 0.08
CA LEU A 129 26.49 15.54 -0.43
C LEU A 129 26.24 15.03 -1.86
N ALA A 130 27.24 15.18 -2.74
CA ALA A 130 27.17 14.70 -4.12
C ALA A 130 27.00 13.18 -4.22
N SER A 131 27.66 12.41 -3.33
CA SER A 131 27.49 10.96 -3.29
C SER A 131 26.08 10.55 -2.83
N GLU A 132 25.52 11.23 -1.83
CA GLU A 132 24.17 10.98 -1.33
C GLU A 132 23.11 11.29 -2.38
N THR A 133 23.24 12.40 -3.12
CA THR A 133 22.31 12.76 -4.19
C THR A 133 22.37 11.78 -5.34
N HIS A 134 23.57 11.37 -5.75
CA HIS A 134 23.76 10.40 -6.84
C HIS A 134 23.18 9.02 -6.49
N ILE A 135 23.46 8.50 -5.29
CA ILE A 135 22.90 7.23 -4.80
C ILE A 135 21.37 7.32 -4.75
N LYS A 136 20.81 8.43 -4.26
CA LYS A 136 19.37 8.63 -4.18
C LYS A 136 18.71 8.64 -5.57
N ALA A 137 19.33 9.30 -6.55
CA ALA A 137 18.86 9.31 -7.94
C ALA A 137 18.82 7.88 -8.53
N LEU A 138 19.88 7.09 -8.33
CA LEU A 138 19.93 5.68 -8.75
C LEU A 138 18.79 4.84 -8.15
N PHE A 139 18.47 5.02 -6.86
CA PHE A 139 17.35 4.31 -6.23
C PHE A 139 15.97 4.79 -6.69
N MET A 140 15.86 6.04 -7.18
CA MET A 140 14.60 6.61 -7.68
C MET A 140 14.39 6.36 -9.18
N GLY A 141 15.37 5.78 -9.88
CA GLY A 141 15.30 5.55 -11.33
C GLY A 141 15.49 6.84 -12.15
N GLU A 142 15.98 7.90 -11.51
CA GLU A 142 16.36 9.15 -12.17
C GLU A 142 17.84 8.99 -12.57
N GLY A 143 18.16 9.14 -13.86
CA GLY A 143 19.53 9.02 -14.35
C GLY A 143 20.49 9.99 -13.62
N PRO A 144 21.79 9.67 -13.54
CA PRO A 144 22.72 10.50 -12.80
C PRO A 144 22.80 11.89 -13.44
N GLY A 145 22.26 12.89 -12.74
CA GLY A 145 22.40 14.28 -13.13
C GLY A 145 23.83 14.73 -12.87
N ASN A 146 24.52 15.22 -13.89
CA ASN A 146 25.82 15.89 -13.78
C ASN A 146 25.74 16.96 -12.69
N THR A 147 26.21 16.64 -11.48
CA THR A 147 26.18 17.57 -10.34
C THR A 147 27.56 18.22 -10.26
N VAL A 148 27.81 19.19 -11.14
CA VAL A 148 29.02 20.01 -11.07
C VAL A 148 28.79 21.08 -10.00
N ALA A 149 29.25 20.82 -8.78
CA ALA A 149 29.28 21.81 -7.70
C ALA A 149 30.65 22.48 -7.67
N THR A 150 30.81 23.55 -8.44
CA THR A 150 31.94 24.48 -8.36
C THR A 150 31.64 25.58 -7.34
N VAL A 151 32.54 25.77 -6.37
CA VAL A 151 32.64 26.99 -5.55
C VAL A 151 34.07 27.52 -5.65
#